data_AF-K1Z6R1-F1
#
_entry.id   AF-K1Z6R1-F1
#
_cell.length_a   1.000
_cell.length_b   1.000
_cell.length_c   1.000
_cell.angle_alpha   90.00
_cell.angle_beta   90.00
_cell.angle_gamma   90.00
#
_symmetry.space_group_name_H-M   'P 1'
#
loop_
_entity.id
_entity.type
_entity.pdbx_description
1 polymer ?
#
loop_
_entity_poly.entity_id
_entity_poly.type
_entity_poly.pdbx_seq_one_letter_code
_entity_poly.pdbx_strand_id
1 'polypeptide(L)' 'MNDLRNIVVELESGTLSLETSLDRFEQGMALAKTCEQKLGEATGRVEKIMKDFSVEIVGPFTGE' A
#
# COMPACT_ATOMS: atom_id res chain seq x y z
N MET A 1 -8.86 -3.39 0.67
CA MET A 1 -8.90 -2.13 1.46
C MET A 1 -10.18 -2.02 2.27
N ASN A 2 -11.37 -2.21 1.68
CA ASN A 2 -12.62 -2.22 2.45
C ASN A 2 -12.63 -3.28 3.55
N ASP A 3 -12.10 -4.47 3.28
CA ASP A 3 -12.09 -5.55 4.28
C ASP A 3 -11.24 -5.19 5.51
N LEU A 4 -10.09 -4.54 5.30
CA LEU A 4 -9.26 -4.06 6.41
C LEU A 4 -9.97 -3.00 7.24
N ARG A 5 -10.68 -2.07 6.59
CA ARG A 5 -11.45 -1.03 7.29
C ARG A 5 -12.59 -1.63 8.10
N ASN A 6 -13.29 -2.63 7.56
CA ASN A 6 -14.33 -3.34 8.28
C ASN A 6 -13.79 -4.06 9.51
N ILE A 7 -12.63 -4.73 9.37
CA ILE A 7 -11.95 -5.39 10.50
C ILE A 7 -11.59 -4.38 11.59
N VAL A 8 -11.05 -3.20 11.23
CA VAL A 8 -10.75 -2.14 12.20
C VAL A 8 -12.00 -1.70 12.94
N VAL A 9 -13.10 -1.44 12.22
CA VAL A 9 -14.38 -1.04 12.83
C VAL A 9 -14.93 -2.14 13.77
N GLU A 10 -14.82 -3.41 13.38
CA GLU A 10 -15.25 -4.54 14.21
C GLU A 10 -14.38 -4.70 15.47
N LEU A 11 -13.07 -4.44 15.39
CA LEU A 11 -12.16 -4.49 16.54
C LEU A 11 -12.37 -3.30 17.49
N GLU A 12 -12.61 -2.11 16.94
CA GLU A 12 -12.85 -0.88 17.71
C GLU A 12 -14.21 -0.89 18.41
N SER A 13 -15.18 -1.69 17.94
CA SER A 13 -16.48 -1.79 18.60
C SER A 13 -16.40 -2.38 20.01
N GLY A 14 -15.37 -3.19 20.28
CA GLY A 14 -15.19 -3.87 21.57
C GLY A 14 -16.26 -4.93 21.88
N THR A 15 -17.10 -5.30 20.92
CA THR A 15 -18.20 -6.26 21.11
C THR A 15 -17.82 -7.70 20.81
N LEU A 16 -16.62 -7.93 20.28
CA LEU A 16 -16.14 -9.25 19.91
C LEU A 16 -15.64 -10.03 21.12
N SER A 17 -15.77 -11.35 21.07
CA SER A 17 -15.08 -12.23 22.01
C SER A 17 -13.56 -12.12 21.82
N LEU A 18 -12.78 -12.56 22.81
CA LEU A 18 -11.32 -12.56 22.72
C LEU A 18 -10.82 -13.40 21.52
N GLU A 19 -11.38 -14.60 21.35
CA GLU A 19 -11.01 -15.51 20.24
C GLU A 19 -11.32 -14.86 18.89
N THR A 20 -12.53 -14.32 18.71
CA THR A 20 -12.89 -13.62 17.47
C THR A 20 -12.03 -12.37 17.25
N SER A 21 -11.66 -11.65 18.30
CA SER A 21 -10.77 -10.49 18.20
C SER A 21 -9.38 -10.87 17.72
N LEU A 22 -8.84 -12.00 18.18
CA LEU A 22 -7.55 -12.53 17.74
C LEU A 22 -7.59 -12.93 16.26
N ASP A 23 -8.63 -13.66 15.84
CA ASP A 23 -8.83 -14.04 14.43
C ASP A 23 -8.93 -12.81 13.51
N ARG A 24 -9.70 -11.80 13.93
CA ARG A 24 -9.84 -10.54 13.19
C ARG A 24 -8.53 -9.77 13.10
N PHE A 25 -7.76 -9.74 14.19
CA PHE A 25 -6.45 -9.10 14.21
C PHE A 25 -5.48 -9.76 13.24
N GLU A 26 -5.39 -11.08 13.23
CA GLU A 26 -4.52 -11.82 12.30
C GLU A 26 -4.90 -11.57 10.83
N GLN A 27 -6.20 -11.59 10.51
CA GLN A 27 -6.71 -11.26 9.18
C GLN A 27 -6.36 -9.81 8.79
N GLY A 28 -6.53 -8.88 9.73
CA GLY A 28 -6.17 -7.47 9.55
C GLY A 28 -4.69 -7.27 9.24
N MET A 29 -3.82 -7.96 9.97
CA MET A 29 -2.36 -7.93 9.76
C MET A 29 -1.97 -8.44 8.36
N ALA A 30 -2.57 -9.54 7.90
CA ALA A 30 -2.30 -10.08 6.56
C ALA A 30 -2.74 -9.11 5.44
N LEU A 31 -3.90 -8.48 5.60
CA LEU A 31 -4.42 -7.49 4.67
C LEU A 31 -3.57 -6.21 4.66
N ALA A 32 -3.11 -5.75 5.83
CA ALA A 32 -2.24 -4.59 5.96
C ALA A 32 -0.91 -4.81 5.20
N LYS A 33 -0.25 -5.96 5.43
CA LYS A 33 0.96 -6.35 4.71
C LYS A 33 0.77 -6.38 3.18
N THR A 34 -0.38 -6.89 2.73
CA THR A 34 -0.72 -6.92 1.31
C THR A 34 -0.88 -5.50 0.74
N CYS A 35 -1.46 -4.58 1.50
CA CYS A 35 -1.60 -3.18 1.08
C CYS A 35 -0.24 -2.47 0.97
N GLU A 36 0.65 -2.70 1.94
CA GLU A 36 2.02 -2.15 1.90
C GLU A 36 2.80 -2.63 0.68
N GLN A 37 2.71 -3.92 0.34
CA GLN A 37 3.35 -4.47 -0.85
C GLN A 37 2.84 -3.81 -2.13
N LYS A 38 1.51 -3.68 -2.27
CA LYS A 38 0.91 -3.02 -3.43
C LYS A 38 1.30 -1.55 -3.54
N LEU A 39 1.41 -0.86 -2.40
CA LEU A 39 1.87 0.52 -2.38
C LEU A 39 3.33 0.62 -2.82
N GLY A 40 4.19 -0.27 -2.33
CA GLY A 40 5.59 -0.34 -2.76
C GLY A 40 5.75 -0.59 -4.26
N GLU A 41 4.98 -1.53 -4.81
CA GLU A 41 4.96 -1.80 -6.26
C GLU A 41 4.49 -0.58 -7.07
N ALA A 42 3.43 0.10 -6.61
CA ALA A 42 2.93 1.29 -7.26
C ALA A 42 3.97 2.42 -7.25
N THR A 43 4.61 2.68 -6.11
CA THR A 43 5.69 3.66 -5.98
C THR A 43 6.85 3.34 -6.92
N GLY A 44 7.33 2.10 -6.94
CA GLY A 44 8.41 1.70 -7.85
C GLY A 44 8.07 1.85 -9.32
N ARG A 45 6.81 1.61 -9.71
CA ARG A 45 6.33 1.89 -11.08
C ARG A 45 6.35 3.38 -11.40
N VAL A 46 5.89 4.23 -10.49
CA VAL A 46 5.91 5.68 -10.66
C VAL A 46 7.34 6.19 -10.77
N GLU A 47 8.25 5.75 -9.90
CA GLU A 47 9.67 6.12 -9.95
C GLU A 47 10.31 5.76 -11.29
N LYS A 48 10.01 4.56 -11.82
CA LYS A 48 10.51 4.15 -13.14
C LYS A 48 10.00 5.05 -14.26
N ILE A 49 8.69 5.34 -14.28
CA ILE A 49 8.09 6.23 -15.27
C ILE A 49 8.72 7.63 -15.18
N MET A 50 8.91 8.16 -13.97
CA MET A 50 9.55 9.46 -13.78
C MET A 50 11.01 9.46 -14.25
N LYS A 51 11.77 8.38 -13.99
CA LYS A 51 13.15 8.25 -14.47
C LYS A 51 13.21 8.21 -16.00
N ASP A 52 12.34 7.45 -16.64
CA ASP A 52 12.28 7.34 -18.11
C ASP A 52 11.93 8.71 -18.73
N PHE A 53 10.96 9.44 -18.16
CA PHE A 53 10.65 10.81 -18.56
C PHE A 53 11.82 11.79 -18.33
N SER A 54 12.57 11.62 -17.25
CA SER A 54 13.74 12.48 -16.95
C SER A 54 14.87 12.28 -17.96
N VAL A 55 15.03 11.06 -18.49
CA VAL A 55 16.05 10.73 -19.49
C VAL A 55 15.74 11.39 -20.84
N GLU A 56 14.46 11.56 -21.21
CA GLU A 56 14.09 12.27 -22.45
C GLU A 56 14.33 13.79 -22.39
N ILE A 57 14.30 14.42 -21.21
CA ILE A 57 14.49 15.87 -21.07
C ILE A 57 15.99 16.25 -20.96
N VAL A 58 16.88 15.28 -20.74
CA VAL A 58 18.34 15.47 -20.76
C VAL A 58 18.96 14.74 -21.96
N GLY A 59 18.42 14.98 -23.16
CA GLY A 59 19.26 14.88 -24.36
C GLY A 59 20.38 15.93 -24.27
N PRO A 60 21.61 15.65 -24.75
CA PRO A 60 22.69 16.63 -24.66
C PRO A 60 22.24 17.92 -25.33
N PHE A 61 22.06 18.97 -24.52
CA PHE A 61 21.84 20.31 -25.02
C PHE A 61 23.18 20.75 -25.63
N THR A 62 23.44 20.35 -26.87
CA THR A 62 24.46 20.97 -27.70
C THR A 62 23.88 22.32 -28.11
N GLY A 63 24.03 23.29 -27.20
CA GLY A 63 23.84 24.70 -27.51
C GLY A 63 24.93 25.11 -28.49
N GLU A 64 24.59 25.11 -29.78
CA GLU A 64 25.14 26.05 -30.76
C GLU A 64 24.29 27.32 -30.76
#